data_AF-A0A973HX57-F1
#
_entry.id   AF-A0A973HX57-F1
#
_cell.length_a   1.000
_cell.length_b   1.000
_cell.length_c   1.000
_cell.angle_alpha   90.00
_cell.angle_beta   90.00
_cell.angle_gamma   90.00
#
_symmetry.space_group_name_H-M   'P 1'
#
loop_
_entity.id
_entity.type
_entity.pdbx_description
1 polymer ?
#
loop_
_entity_poly.entity_id
_entity_poly.type
_entity_poly.pdbx_seq_one_letter_code
_entity_poly.pdbx_strand_id
1 'polypeptide(L)' 'MAASFDQVFLAKLKEIEDRFLEYIADGSAKDYTDYKRVCGFIEGISTAEREFKELFSRIDEE' A
#
# COMPACT_ATOMS: atom_id res chain seq x y z
N MET A 1 -14.97 -14.28 14.12
CA MET A 1 -14.01 -13.48 14.91
C MET A 1 -13.79 -12.20 14.12
N ALA A 2 -14.02 -11.02 14.70
CA ALA A 2 -13.76 -9.77 13.98
C ALA A 2 -12.25 -9.67 13.70
N ALA A 3 -11.86 -9.22 12.50
CA ALA A 3 -10.47 -9.00 12.18
C ALA A 3 -9.87 -7.94 13.10
N SER A 4 -8.60 -8.11 13.49
CA SER A 4 -7.89 -7.12 14.31
C SER A 4 -7.61 -5.85 13.51
N PHE A 5 -7.33 -4.75 14.20
CA PHE A 5 -7.14 -3.44 13.55
C PHE A 5 -5.99 -3.46 12.54
N ASP A 6 -4.86 -4.07 12.88
CA ASP A 6 -3.70 -4.26 12.01
C ASP A 6 -4.07 -5.01 10.73
N GLN A 7 -4.85 -6.10 10.84
CA GLN A 7 -5.31 -6.86 9.69
C GLN A 7 -6.18 -6.03 8.76
N VAL A 8 -7.12 -5.27 9.31
CA VAL A 8 -8.01 -4.40 8.52
C VAL A 8 -7.24 -3.27 7.86
N PHE A 9 -6.29 -2.66 8.58
CA PHE A 9 -5.48 -1.56 8.07
C PHE A 9 -4.54 -2.02 6.95
N LEU A 10 -3.82 -3.12 7.16
CA LEU A 10 -2.93 -3.71 6.15
C LEU A 10 -3.70 -4.18 4.91
N ALA A 11 -4.87 -4.79 5.09
CA ALA A 11 -5.74 -5.16 3.98
C ALA A 11 -6.17 -3.93 3.17
N LYS A 12 -6.44 -2.80 3.83
CA LYS A 12 -6.81 -1.57 3.12
C LYS A 12 -5.65 -0.97 2.33
N LEU A 13 -4.43 -0.98 2.88
CA LEU A 13 -3.24 -0.53 2.14
C LEU A 13 -3.03 -1.37 0.89
N LYS A 14 -3.14 -2.70 1.02
CA LYS A 14 -3.02 -3.62 -0.11
C LYS A 14 -4.08 -3.40 -1.18
N GLU A 15 -5.35 -3.22 -0.79
CA GLU A 15 -6.43 -2.88 -1.74
C GLU A 15 -6.12 -1.60 -2.53
N ILE A 16 -5.50 -0.60 -1.89
CA ILE A 16 -5.12 0.64 -2.58
C ILE A 16 -3.94 0.39 -3.53
N GLU A 17 -2.92 -0.35 -3.08
CA GLU A 17 -1.76 -0.71 -3.90
C GLU A 17 -2.17 -1.51 -5.15
N ASP A 18 -2.98 -2.54 -4.98
CA ASP A 18 -3.47 -3.41 -6.05
C ASP A 18 -4.19 -2.60 -7.14
N ARG A 19 -5.01 -1.60 -6.76
CA ARG A 19 -5.67 -0.70 -7.74
C ARG A 19 -4.69 0.11 -8.58
N PHE A 20 -3.59 0.58 -7.98
CA PHE A 20 -2.57 1.32 -8.73
C PHE A 20 -1.71 0.38 -9.59
N LEU A 21 -1.44 -0.84 -9.11
CA LEU A 21 -0.75 -1.86 -9.89
C LEU A 21 -1.59 -2.29 -11.11
N GLU A 22 -2.88 -2.53 -10.94
CA GLU A 22 -3.83 -2.82 -12.02
C GLU A 22 -3.88 -1.67 -13.04
N TYR A 23 -3.96 -0.42 -12.59
CA TYR A 23 -3.92 0.75 -13.49
C TYR A 23 -2.69 0.74 -14.42
N ILE A 24 -1.53 0.37 -13.87
CA ILE A 24 -0.29 0.28 -14.65
C ILE A 24 -0.28 -0.95 -15.56
N ALA A 25 -0.73 -2.09 -15.05
CA ALA A 25 -0.79 -3.35 -15.80
C ALA A 25 -1.73 -3.26 -17.02
N ASP A 26 -2.83 -2.54 -16.88
CA ASP A 26 -3.79 -2.28 -17.96
C ASP A 26 -3.26 -1.29 -19.02
N GLY A 27 -2.09 -0.68 -18.78
CA GLY A 27 -1.53 0.36 -19.64
C GLY A 27 -2.32 1.67 -19.60
N SER A 28 -3.03 1.94 -18.49
CA SER A 28 -3.91 3.12 -18.37
C SER A 28 -3.16 4.43 -18.19
N ALA A 29 -1.85 4.39 -17.92
CA ALA A 29 -1.01 5.57 -17.80
C ALA A 29 -0.94 6.35 -19.13
N LYS A 30 -1.33 7.63 -19.09
CA LYS A 30 -1.44 8.47 -20.30
C LYS A 30 -0.11 8.89 -20.87
N ASP A 31 0.87 9.12 -20.00
CA ASP A 31 2.21 9.53 -20.33
C ASP A 31 3.18 9.11 -19.22
N TYR A 32 4.47 9.39 -19.44
CA TYR A 32 5.52 9.07 -18.47
C TYR A 32 5.35 9.82 -17.13
N THR A 33 4.75 11.01 -17.14
CA THR A 33 4.54 11.79 -15.91
C THR A 33 3.47 11.14 -15.04
N ASP A 34 2.37 10.70 -15.64
CA ASP A 34 1.32 9.96 -14.94
C ASP A 34 1.84 8.60 -14.45
N TYR A 35 2.58 7.86 -15.29
CA TYR A 35 3.26 6.63 -14.87
C TYR A 35 4.16 6.85 -13.65
N LYS A 36 5.06 7.84 -13.72
CA LYS A 36 5.97 8.17 -12.62
C LYS A 36 5.22 8.56 -11.34
N ARG A 37 4.14 9.32 -11.47
CA ARG A 37 3.27 9.69 -10.34
C ARG A 37 2.66 8.45 -9.69
N VAL A 38 2.10 7.54 -10.47
CA VAL A 38 1.48 6.30 -9.96
C VAL A 38 2.52 5.38 -9.30
N CYS A 39 3.71 5.22 -9.89
CA CYS A 39 4.81 4.49 -9.26
C CYS A 39 5.20 5.10 -7.90
N GLY A 40 5.23 6.43 -7.79
CA GLY A 40 5.49 7.11 -6.52
C GLY A 40 4.38 6.87 -5.47
N PHE A 41 3.11 6.75 -5.89
CA PHE A 41 2.03 6.36 -4.98
C PHE A 41 2.21 4.93 -4.46
N ILE A 42 2.56 3.98 -5.33
CA ILE A 42 2.84 2.60 -4.94
C ILE A 42 3.99 2.56 -3.92
N GLU A 43 5.13 3.22 -4.23
CA GLU A 43 6.28 3.29 -3.31
C GLU A 43 5.92 3.87 -1.94
N GLY A 44 5.09 4.91 -1.92
CA GLY A 44 4.59 5.51 -0.68
C GLY A 44 3.73 4.54 0.14
N ILE A 45 2.88 3.75 -0.51
CA ILE A 45 2.03 2.73 0.16
C ILE A 45 2.90 1.62 0.73
N SER A 46 3.83 1.06 -0.06
CA SER A 46 4.71 0.00 0.42
C SER A 46 5.60 0.47 1.58
N THR A 47 6.00 1.75 1.55
CA THR A 47 6.70 2.40 2.68
C THR A 47 5.80 2.48 3.90
N ALA A 48 4.58 3.02 3.77
CA ALA A 48 3.63 3.12 4.89
C ALA A 48 3.32 1.75 5.51
N GLU A 49 3.18 0.70 4.69
CA GLU A 49 2.96 -0.67 5.17
C GLU A 49 4.14 -1.19 6.00
N ARG A 50 5.37 -0.96 5.52
CA ARG A 50 6.59 -1.36 6.24
C ARG A 50 6.71 -0.65 7.58
N GLU A 51 6.59 0.67 7.61
CA GLU A 51 6.70 1.45 8.85
C GLU A 51 5.58 1.08 9.84
N PHE A 52 4.36 0.82 9.35
CA PHE A 52 3.26 0.36 10.20
C PHE A 52 3.57 -0.98 10.86
N LYS A 53 4.07 -1.97 10.10
CA LYS A 53 4.43 -3.29 10.64
C LYS A 53 5.54 -3.19 11.69
N GLU A 54 6.54 -2.35 11.46
CA GLU A 54 7.62 -2.12 12.42
C GLU A 54 7.10 -1.46 13.70
N LEU A 55 6.24 -0.46 13.60
CA LEU A 55 5.64 0.18 14.78
C LEU A 55 4.75 -0.79 15.55
N PHE A 56 3.96 -1.60 14.85
CA PHE A 56 3.05 -2.56 15.48
C PHE A 56 3.82 -3.69 16.17
N SER A 57 4.89 -4.22 15.56
CA SER A 57 5.71 -5.25 16.19
C SER A 57 6.33 -4.78 17.50
N ARG A 58 6.71 -3.49 17.58
CA ARG A 58 7.24 -2.90 18.82
C ARG A 58 6.19 -2.76 19.92
N ILE A 59 4.91 -2.62 19.56
CA ILE A 59 3.80 -2.58 20.53
C ILE A 59 3.52 -4.00 21.03
N ASP A 60 3.58 -5.01 20.16
CA ASP A 60 3.34 -6.41 20.54
C ASP A 60 4.50 -7.01 21.38
N GLU A 61 5.70 -6.44 21.29
CA GLU A 61 6.87 -6.86 22.10
C GLU A 61 6.88 -6.29 23.53
N GLU A 62 6.05 -5.28 23.84
CA GLU A 62 5.85 -4.70 25.19
C GLU A 62 4.67 -5.34 25.95
#